data_AF-A0A0D5C5D3-F1
#
_entry.id   AF-A0A0D5C5D3-F1
#
_cell.length_a   1.000
_cell.length_b   1.000
_cell.length_c   1.000
_cell.angle_alpha   90.00
_cell.angle_beta   90.00
_cell.angle_gamma   90.00
#
_symmetry.space_group_name_H-M   'P 1'
#
loop_
_entity.id
_entity.type
_entity.pdbx_description
1 polymer ?
#
loop_
_entity_poly.entity_id
_entity_poly.type
_entity_poly.pdbx_seq_one_letter_code
_entity_poly.pdbx_strand_id
1 'polypeptide(L)'
;MKFYIIIAIAVLVGIISLVTIMPQDQNTLENSESYILENKENLDSALLQCDLIMTDASTFSESELLVAGTNWEYCINNAIDLYGTIEQKEIWEAKKQQNPLRFQIDQIMKNTKIQECNEQWSNQTQIDECIENVNLQFP
;
A
#
# COMPACT_ATOMS: atom_id res chain seq x y z
N MET A 1 -21.20 16.66 -7.09
CA MET A 1 -21.98 15.44 -6.80
C MET A 1 -21.16 14.15 -7.05
N LYS A 2 -19.87 14.12 -6.66
CA LYS A 2 -18.96 12.96 -6.85
C LYS A 2 -18.16 12.63 -5.57
N PHE A 3 -17.87 13.63 -4.74
CA PHE A 3 -17.16 13.46 -3.46
C PHE A 3 -17.89 12.59 -2.43
N TYR A 4 -19.23 12.58 -2.45
CA TYR A 4 -20.02 11.80 -1.50
C TYR A 4 -19.99 10.29 -1.75
N ILE A 5 -19.62 9.84 -2.96
CA ILE A 5 -19.58 8.41 -3.31
C ILE A 5 -18.33 7.74 -2.72
N ILE A 6 -17.21 8.46 -2.66
CA ILE A 6 -15.93 7.94 -2.14
C ILE A 6 -16.02 7.67 -0.63
N ILE A 7 -16.72 8.53 0.12
CA ILE A 7 -16.90 8.35 1.57
C ILE A 7 -17.85 7.17 1.88
N ALA A 8 -18.84 6.92 1.02
CA ALA A 8 -19.82 5.85 1.25
C ALA A 8 -19.20 4.44 1.19
N ILE A 9 -18.14 4.24 0.40
CA ILE A 9 -17.47 2.95 0.27
C ILE A 9 -16.60 2.65 1.50
N ALA A 10 -15.96 3.67 2.09
CA ALA A 10 -15.11 3.50 3.28
C ALA A 10 -15.90 3.13 4.54
N VAL A 11 -17.17 3.54 4.65
CA VAL A 11 -18.00 3.29 5.84
C VAL A 11 -18.68 1.91 5.80
N LEU A 12 -18.91 1.35 4.61
CA LEU A 12 -19.56 0.03 4.47
C LEU A 12 -18.71 -1.14 4.97
N VAL A 13 -17.38 -0.97 5.05
CA VAL A 13 -16.47 -2.00 5.57
C VAL A 13 -16.47 -2.05 7.12
N GLY A 14 -17.02 -1.04 7.80
CA GLY A 14 -16.91 -0.89 9.25
C GLY A 14 -18.04 -1.50 10.09
N ILE A 15 -19.13 -2.00 9.50
CA ILE A 15 -20.34 -2.35 10.26
C ILE A 15 -20.96 -3.68 9.82
N ILE A 16 -20.24 -4.79 9.97
CA ILE A 16 -20.88 -6.10 10.13
C ILE A 16 -20.17 -6.84 11.26
N SER A 17 -20.46 -6.44 12.49
CA SER A 17 -20.04 -7.19 13.67
C SER A 17 -21.04 -6.94 14.76
N LEU A 18 -22.08 -7.78 14.85
CA LEU A 18 -22.68 -8.17 16.11
C LEU A 18 -23.70 -9.31 15.94
N VAL A 19 -23.76 -10.11 17.00
CA VAL A 19 -24.66 -11.25 17.35
C VAL A 19 -24.27 -12.59 16.69
N THR A 20 -23.92 -13.70 17.37
CA THR A 20 -24.35 -14.31 18.66
C THR A 20 -23.28 -15.25 19.27
N ILE A 21 -23.43 -15.51 20.57
CA ILE A 21 -22.57 -16.28 21.51
C ILE A 21 -22.83 -17.82 21.43
N MET A 22 -21.73 -18.60 21.35
CA MET A 22 -21.38 -19.99 21.78
C MET A 22 -22.46 -21.02 22.23
N PRO A 23 -22.31 -22.36 21.97
CA PRO A 23 -21.24 -23.19 22.57
C PRO A 23 -20.60 -24.34 21.74
N GLN A 24 -19.34 -24.61 22.13
CA GLN A 24 -18.39 -25.74 22.00
C GLN A 24 -18.61 -26.99 21.11
N ASP A 25 -17.46 -27.42 20.57
CA ASP A 25 -16.97 -28.77 20.26
C ASP A 25 -17.50 -29.49 19.01
N GLN A 26 -16.77 -29.30 17.88
CA GLN A 26 -16.23 -30.35 16.98
C GLN A 26 -15.66 -29.84 15.62
N ASN A 27 -15.73 -28.54 15.32
CA ASN A 27 -15.39 -28.01 13.97
C ASN A 27 -14.00 -27.34 13.84
N THR A 28 -13.01 -27.69 14.65
CA THR A 28 -11.73 -26.95 14.72
C THR A 28 -10.80 -27.15 13.50
N LEU A 29 -11.12 -28.05 12.57
CA LEU A 29 -10.35 -28.17 11.30
C LEU A 29 -11.02 -27.37 10.15
N GLU A 30 -12.32 -27.54 9.91
CA GLU A 30 -13.05 -26.80 8.86
C GLU A 30 -13.09 -25.29 9.10
N ASN A 31 -13.13 -24.85 10.37
CA ASN A 31 -13.07 -23.41 10.69
C ASN A 31 -11.69 -22.79 10.44
N SER A 32 -10.61 -23.58 10.42
CA SER A 32 -9.28 -23.06 10.11
C SER A 32 -9.11 -22.88 8.60
N GLU A 33 -9.57 -23.84 7.79
CA GLU A 33 -9.43 -23.80 6.34
C GLU A 33 -10.37 -22.77 5.70
N SER A 34 -11.62 -22.67 6.17
CA SER A 34 -12.55 -21.62 5.73
C SER A 34 -12.07 -20.22 6.12
N TYR A 35 -11.51 -20.04 7.32
CA TYR A 35 -10.95 -18.76 7.76
C TYR A 35 -9.68 -18.38 6.99
N ILE A 36 -8.81 -19.35 6.70
CA ILE A 36 -7.61 -19.15 5.88
C ILE A 36 -8.00 -18.82 4.43
N LEU A 37 -9.01 -19.49 3.88
CA LEU A 37 -9.49 -19.25 2.52
C LEU A 37 -10.17 -17.87 2.41
N GLU A 38 -11.03 -17.51 3.37
CA GLU A 38 -11.70 -16.21 3.42
C GLU A 38 -10.67 -15.07 3.54
N ASN A 39 -9.68 -15.18 4.41
CA ASN A 39 -8.61 -14.19 4.51
C ASN A 39 -7.77 -14.10 3.24
N LYS A 40 -7.53 -15.22 2.56
CA LYS A 40 -6.82 -15.23 1.28
C LYS A 40 -7.62 -14.53 0.18
N GLU A 41 -8.91 -14.81 0.05
CA GLU A 41 -9.79 -14.14 -0.91
C GLU A 41 -9.91 -12.64 -0.62
N ASN A 42 -10.01 -12.26 0.65
CA ASN A 42 -10.03 -10.87 1.09
C ASN A 42 -8.71 -10.16 0.78
N LEU A 43 -7.56 -10.82 0.99
CA LEU A 43 -6.25 -10.30 0.63
C LEU A 43 -6.13 -10.10 -0.88
N ASP A 44 -6.43 -11.11 -1.68
CA ASP A 44 -6.33 -11.04 -3.15
C ASP A 44 -7.25 -9.95 -3.72
N SER A 45 -8.47 -9.84 -3.19
CA SER A 45 -9.42 -8.78 -3.54
C SER A 45 -8.89 -7.38 -3.16
N ALA A 46 -8.36 -7.22 -1.95
CA ALA A 46 -7.81 -5.95 -1.48
C ALA A 46 -6.58 -5.52 -2.30
N LEU A 47 -5.66 -6.45 -2.60
CA LEU A 47 -4.50 -6.19 -3.45
C LEU A 47 -4.91 -5.76 -4.86
N LEU A 48 -5.92 -6.42 -5.44
CA LEU A 48 -6.46 -6.05 -6.75
C LEU A 48 -7.07 -4.64 -6.74
N GLN A 49 -7.78 -4.25 -5.67
CA GLN A 49 -8.27 -2.88 -5.51
C GLN A 49 -7.12 -1.87 -5.41
N CYS A 50 -6.04 -2.22 -4.71
CA CYS A 50 -4.87 -1.36 -4.66
C CYS A 50 -4.26 -1.16 -6.04
N ASP A 51 -4.07 -2.22 -6.84
CA ASP A 51 -3.48 -2.13 -8.18
C ASP A 51 -4.28 -1.26 -9.17
N LEU A 52 -5.58 -1.06 -8.94
CA LEU A 52 -6.37 -0.11 -9.73
C LEU A 52 -5.88 1.34 -9.58
N ILE A 53 -5.35 1.72 -8.40
CA ILE A 53 -4.74 3.03 -8.15
C ILE A 53 -3.61 3.30 -9.15
N MET A 54 -2.83 2.26 -9.45
CA MET A 54 -1.69 2.34 -10.37
C MET A 54 -2.09 2.22 -11.83
N THR A 55 -3.13 1.43 -12.11
CA THR A 55 -3.64 1.25 -13.48
C THR A 55 -4.18 2.55 -14.07
N ASP A 56 -4.88 3.34 -13.25
CA ASP A 56 -5.43 4.63 -13.65
C ASP A 56 -4.37 5.73 -13.77
N ALA A 57 -3.19 5.53 -13.17
CA ALA A 57 -2.15 6.56 -13.04
C ALA A 57 -1.31 6.79 -14.31
N SER A 58 -1.48 6.00 -15.37
CA SER A 58 -0.69 6.12 -16.61
C SER A 58 -0.82 7.47 -17.35
N THR A 59 -1.82 8.28 -17.00
CA THR A 59 -2.09 9.60 -17.60
C THR A 59 -1.84 10.77 -16.64
N PHE A 60 -1.36 10.48 -15.43
CA PHE A 60 -1.18 11.47 -14.38
C PHE A 60 0.06 12.32 -14.59
N SER A 61 0.02 13.57 -14.13
CA SER A 61 1.22 14.39 -13.95
C SER A 61 2.14 13.81 -12.89
N GLU A 62 3.39 14.25 -12.82
CA GLU A 62 4.37 13.72 -11.85
C GLU A 62 3.90 13.86 -10.39
N SER A 63 3.24 14.97 -10.04
CA SER A 63 2.71 15.19 -8.69
C SER A 63 1.52 14.27 -8.38
N GLU A 64 0.67 13.99 -9.36
CA GLU A 64 -0.44 13.04 -9.23
C GLU A 64 0.05 11.60 -9.16
N LEU A 65 1.10 11.24 -9.93
CA LEU A 65 1.79 9.95 -9.85
C LEU A 65 2.39 9.71 -8.46
N LEU A 66 2.98 10.74 -7.85
CA LEU A 66 3.53 10.68 -6.49
C LEU A 66 2.45 10.38 -5.44
N VAL A 67 1.31 11.06 -5.54
CA VAL A 67 0.16 10.82 -4.64
C VAL A 67 -0.43 9.42 -4.87
N ALA A 68 -0.58 9.01 -6.13
CA ALA A 68 -1.07 7.68 -6.48
C ALA A 68 -0.15 6.57 -5.93
N GLY A 69 1.17 6.73 -6.08
CA GLY A 69 2.16 5.80 -5.55
C GLY A 69 2.14 5.67 -4.04
N THR A 70 2.00 6.80 -3.33
CA THR A 70 1.87 6.82 -1.86
C THR A 70 0.59 6.11 -1.41
N ASN A 71 -0.54 6.38 -2.08
CA ASN A 71 -1.82 5.75 -1.78
C ASN A 71 -1.80 4.25 -2.07
N TRP A 72 -1.15 3.84 -3.16
CA TRP A 72 -0.98 2.43 -3.51
C TRP A 72 -0.18 1.67 -2.45
N GLU A 73 0.97 2.20 -2.03
CA GLU A 73 1.80 1.57 -0.98
C GLU A 73 1.06 1.48 0.35
N TYR A 74 0.34 2.54 0.73
CA TYR A 74 -0.50 2.53 1.93
C TYR A 74 -1.62 1.48 1.84
N CYS A 75 -2.30 1.39 0.70
CA CYS A 75 -3.37 0.43 0.46
C CYS A 75 -2.88 -1.01 0.66
N ILE A 76 -1.72 -1.35 0.10
CA ILE A 76 -1.21 -2.71 0.16
C ILE A 76 -0.68 -3.07 1.53
N ASN A 77 0.03 -2.17 2.20
CA ASN A 77 0.46 -2.40 3.57
C ASN A 77 -0.74 -2.69 4.49
N ASN A 78 -1.82 -1.93 4.36
CA ASN A 78 -3.05 -2.20 5.12
C ASN A 78 -3.71 -3.52 4.73
N ALA A 79 -3.78 -3.86 3.44
CA ALA A 79 -4.36 -5.13 2.98
C ALA A 79 -3.61 -6.33 3.58
N ILE A 80 -2.28 -6.28 3.58
CA ILE A 80 -1.43 -7.34 4.13
C ILE A 80 -1.50 -7.38 5.66
N ASP A 81 -1.50 -6.24 6.34
CA ASP A 81 -1.61 -6.21 7.80
C ASP A 81 -2.99 -6.69 8.30
N LEU A 82 -4.05 -6.53 7.49
CA LEU A 82 -5.40 -6.99 7.82
C LEU A 82 -5.64 -8.47 7.48
N TYR A 83 -5.19 -8.93 6.32
CA TYR A 83 -5.59 -10.23 5.76
C TYR A 83 -4.42 -11.17 5.47
N GLY A 84 -3.19 -10.66 5.44
CA GLY A 84 -2.00 -11.41 5.04
C GLY A 84 -1.19 -11.99 6.20
N THR A 85 -0.27 -12.90 5.85
CA THR A 85 0.77 -13.40 6.74
C THR A 85 2.08 -12.61 6.56
N ILE A 86 3.01 -12.78 7.50
CA ILE A 86 4.37 -12.21 7.39
C ILE A 86 5.06 -12.69 6.10
N GLU A 87 4.93 -13.96 5.73
CA GLU A 87 5.50 -14.51 4.50
C GLU A 87 4.89 -13.86 3.25
N GLN A 88 3.58 -13.61 3.23
CA GLN A 88 2.92 -12.90 2.13
C GLN A 88 3.38 -11.44 2.02
N LYS A 89 3.72 -10.79 3.15
CA LYS A 89 4.33 -9.46 3.17
C LYS A 89 5.68 -9.43 2.49
N GLU A 90 6.54 -10.41 2.80
CA GLU A 90 7.88 -10.52 2.21
C GLU A 90 7.81 -10.80 0.70
N ILE A 91 6.90 -11.70 0.28
CA ILE A 91 6.66 -11.98 -1.14
C ILE A 91 6.15 -10.73 -1.87
N TRP A 92 5.25 -9.98 -1.25
CA TRP A 92 4.76 -8.74 -1.82
C TRP A 92 5.87 -7.70 -1.99
N GLU A 93 6.67 -7.45 -0.96
CA GLU A 93 7.78 -6.49 -1.00
C GLU A 93 8.78 -6.84 -2.13
N ALA A 94 9.04 -8.12 -2.36
CA ALA A 94 9.86 -8.57 -3.49
C ALA A 94 9.21 -8.30 -4.86
N LYS A 95 7.89 -8.52 -5.00
CA LYS A 95 7.13 -8.24 -6.23
C LYS A 95 7.01 -6.73 -6.50
N LYS A 96 6.86 -5.92 -5.43
CA LYS A 96 6.81 -4.46 -5.50
C LYS A 96 8.02 -3.91 -6.24
N GLN A 97 9.22 -4.38 -5.92
CA GLN A 97 10.47 -3.96 -6.57
C GLN A 97 10.55 -4.32 -8.07
N GLN A 98 9.73 -5.26 -8.54
CA GLN A 98 9.68 -5.68 -9.94
C GLN A 98 8.61 -4.94 -10.75
N ASN A 99 7.77 -4.12 -10.11
CA ASN A 99 6.71 -3.38 -10.80
C ASN A 99 7.30 -2.15 -11.54
N PRO A 100 7.17 -2.05 -12.88
CA PRO A 100 7.76 -0.96 -13.64
C PRO A 100 7.17 0.42 -13.31
N LEU A 101 5.91 0.50 -12.87
CA LEU A 101 5.31 1.75 -12.42
C LEU A 101 5.85 2.17 -11.04
N ARG A 102 6.16 1.19 -10.18
CA ARG A 102 6.79 1.46 -8.89
C ARG A 102 8.18 2.06 -9.08
N PHE A 103 8.97 1.52 -10.00
CA PHE A 103 10.27 2.10 -10.33
C PHE A 103 10.15 3.57 -10.75
N GLN A 104 9.16 3.92 -11.59
CA GLN A 104 8.93 5.31 -12.00
C GLN A 104 8.57 6.21 -10.81
N ILE A 105 7.68 5.75 -9.91
CA ILE A 105 7.33 6.50 -8.69
C ILE A 105 8.56 6.70 -7.81
N ASP A 106 9.36 5.65 -7.58
CA ASP A 106 10.55 5.73 -6.72
C ASP A 106 11.55 6.74 -7.29
N GLN A 107 11.72 6.81 -8.62
CA GLN A 107 12.54 7.85 -9.26
C GLN A 107 11.97 9.26 -9.06
N ILE A 108 10.65 9.44 -9.20
CA ILE A 108 10.00 10.74 -8.96
C ILE A 108 10.18 11.16 -7.48
N MET A 109 9.96 10.24 -6.54
CA MET A 109 10.16 10.46 -5.10
C MET A 109 11.60 10.83 -4.78
N LYS A 110 12.56 10.09 -5.34
CA LYS A 110 14.00 10.34 -5.19
C LYS A 110 14.36 11.74 -5.68
N ASN A 111 13.93 12.10 -6.88
CA ASN A 111 14.23 13.41 -7.47
C ASN A 111 13.60 14.55 -6.66
N THR A 112 12.35 14.37 -6.22
CA THR A 112 11.65 15.33 -5.37
C THR A 112 12.40 15.57 -4.06
N LYS A 113 12.80 14.51 -3.36
CA LYS A 113 13.57 14.63 -2.12
C LYS A 113 14.95 15.24 -2.33
N ILE A 114 15.63 14.94 -3.44
CA ILE A 114 16.90 15.58 -3.79
C ILE A 114 16.69 17.08 -4.02
N GLN A 115 15.61 17.48 -4.68
CA GLN A 115 15.27 18.90 -4.85
C GLN A 115 15.01 19.56 -3.49
N GLU A 116 14.25 18.92 -2.60
CA GLU A 116 14.03 19.39 -1.23
C GLU A 116 15.34 19.55 -0.45
N CYS A 117 16.28 18.60 -0.57
CA CYS A 117 17.63 18.72 0.02
C CYS A 117 18.35 20.00 -0.45
N ASN A 118 18.28 20.30 -1.75
CA ASN A 118 18.92 21.48 -2.34
C ASN A 118 18.23 22.79 -1.94
N GLU A 119 16.91 22.77 -1.72
CA GLU A 119 16.14 23.94 -1.30
C GLU A 119 16.28 24.23 0.20
N GLN A 120 16.38 23.18 1.03
CA GLN A 120 16.40 23.30 2.48
C GLN A 120 17.76 23.80 2.97
N TRP A 121 18.86 23.33 2.37
CA TRP A 121 20.21 23.51 2.89
C TRP A 121 21.06 24.34 1.92
N SER A 122 21.77 25.35 2.43
CA SER A 122 22.62 26.23 1.62
C SER A 122 24.10 25.86 1.67
N ASN A 123 24.47 24.86 2.49
CA ASN A 123 25.85 24.38 2.64
C ASN A 123 26.02 23.02 1.96
N GLN A 124 27.05 22.91 1.12
CA GLN A 124 27.38 21.71 0.34
C GLN A 124 27.47 20.43 1.19
N THR A 125 28.16 20.47 2.34
CA THR A 125 28.35 19.25 3.17
C THR A 125 27.04 18.66 3.65
N GLN A 126 26.11 19.54 4.02
CA GLN A 126 24.78 19.19 4.41
C GLN A 126 24.04 18.60 3.20
N ILE A 127 23.99 19.32 2.07
CA ILE A 127 23.30 18.85 0.86
C ILE A 127 23.76 17.44 0.47
N ASP A 128 25.07 17.19 0.49
CA ASP A 128 25.66 15.90 0.14
C ASP A 128 25.19 14.77 1.08
N GLU A 129 25.16 15.00 2.40
CA GLU A 129 24.66 14.04 3.39
C GLU A 129 23.16 13.76 3.20
N CYS A 130 22.37 14.77 2.86
CA CYS A 130 20.94 14.60 2.57
C CYS A 130 20.73 13.74 1.31
N ILE A 131 21.44 14.04 0.22
CA ILE A 131 21.36 13.31 -1.05
C ILE A 131 21.83 11.86 -0.87
N GLU A 132 22.92 11.63 -0.11
CA GLU A 132 23.40 10.28 0.19
C GLU A 132 22.34 9.46 0.93
N ASN A 133 21.70 10.03 1.94
CA ASN A 133 20.61 9.37 2.67
C ASN A 133 19.39 9.08 1.79
N VAL A 134 19.04 9.99 0.87
CA VAL A 134 17.96 9.73 -0.10
C VAL A 134 18.34 8.58 -1.03
N ASN A 135 19.58 8.54 -1.54
CA ASN A 135 20.04 7.44 -2.40
C ASN A 135 20.02 6.07 -1.69
N LEU A 136 20.26 6.03 -0.38
CA LEU A 136 20.15 4.80 0.42
C LEU A 136 18.69 4.32 0.58
N GLN A 137 17.72 5.24 0.58
CA GLN A 137 16.29 4.92 0.69
C GLN A 137 15.67 4.50 -0.65
N PHE A 138 16.24 4.94 -1.77
CA PHE A 138 15.75 4.68 -3.13
C PHE A 138 16.89 4.09 -4.01
N PRO A 139 17.22 2.79 -3.85
CA PRO A 139 18.28 2.13 -4.60
C PRO A 139 18.00 2.00 -6.10
#